data_AF-A0A534N5N4-F1
#
_entry.id   AF-A0A534N5N4-F1
#
_cell.length_a   1.000
_cell.length_b   1.000
_cell.length_c   1.000
_cell.angle_alpha   90.00
_cell.angle_beta   90.00
_cell.angle_gamma   90.00
#
_symmetry.space_group_name_H-M   'P 1'
#
loop_
_entity.id
_entity.type
_entity.pdbx_description
1 polymer ?
#
loop_
_entity_poly.entity_id
_entity_poly.type
_entity_poly.pdbx_seq_one_letter_code
_entity_poly.pdbx_strand_id
1 'polypeptide(L)'
;MPRYDVLVREDGARSLSARVVHCNYLQMVENSVDQHHFKWLHRTPKTRQWKDEKLTSEVTDFGIRDTFTRRVGDESYKTISLFLMPNMNKVGYHLTEDHPAAFAATHEGYEALRWRVPADDTTTMHFTVYFCPLVDGKVTAKMPEDRQEEGLGDSIPGKYRWDEATGWIARGDQDRCAQESQGPILDRT
;
A
#
# COMPACT_ATOMS: atom_id res chain seq x y z
N MET A 1 8.71 -12.87 -14.30
CA MET A 1 7.67 -12.44 -13.33
C MET A 1 6.30 -12.73 -13.92
N PRO A 2 5.26 -13.02 -13.11
CA PRO A 2 3.89 -13.16 -13.62
C PRO A 2 3.45 -11.89 -14.36
N ARG A 3 2.59 -12.02 -15.37
CA ARG A 3 2.13 -10.91 -16.23
C ARG A 3 1.08 -10.05 -15.53
N TYR A 4 1.43 -9.45 -14.38
CA TYR A 4 0.59 -8.45 -13.74
C TYR A 4 0.50 -7.21 -14.61
N ASP A 5 -0.71 -6.66 -14.73
CA ASP A 5 -1.01 -5.37 -15.34
C ASP A 5 -0.01 -4.27 -14.96
N VAL A 6 0.30 -4.12 -13.66
CA VAL A 6 1.29 -3.17 -13.12
C VAL A 6 2.66 -3.32 -13.79
N LEU A 7 3.03 -4.51 -14.27
CA LEU A 7 4.34 -4.80 -14.87
C LEU A 7 4.34 -4.76 -16.40
N VAL A 8 3.20 -5.06 -17.04
CA VAL A 8 3.17 -5.29 -18.50
C VAL A 8 2.41 -4.23 -19.28
N ARG A 9 1.56 -3.42 -18.63
CA ARG A 9 0.82 -2.35 -19.30
C ARG A 9 1.75 -1.27 -19.82
N GLU A 10 1.53 -0.80 -21.04
CA GLU A 10 2.35 0.26 -21.64
C GLU A 10 1.60 1.61 -21.71
N ASP A 11 0.32 1.60 -21.38
CA ASP A 11 -0.59 2.74 -21.39
C ASP A 11 -0.58 3.54 -20.07
N GLY A 12 0.58 3.68 -19.45
CA GLY A 12 0.70 4.28 -18.13
C GLY A 12 2.12 4.70 -17.75
N ALA A 13 2.23 5.37 -16.62
CA ALA A 13 3.48 5.72 -15.97
C ALA A 13 3.79 4.75 -14.83
N ARG A 14 5.08 4.55 -14.56
CA ARG A 14 5.60 3.77 -13.44
C ARG A 14 6.54 4.59 -12.59
N SER A 15 6.58 4.27 -11.30
CA SER A 15 7.65 4.68 -10.41
C SER A 15 8.03 3.53 -9.50
N LEU A 16 9.29 3.46 -9.12
CA LEU A 16 9.85 2.36 -8.35
C LEU A 16 10.47 2.87 -7.06
N SER A 17 10.43 2.06 -6.02
CA SER A 17 11.19 2.31 -4.80
C SER A 17 11.57 1.01 -4.12
N ALA A 18 12.71 1.01 -3.44
CA ALA A 18 13.15 -0.10 -2.63
C ALA A 18 13.72 0.41 -1.30
N ARG A 19 13.48 -0.34 -0.22
CA ARG A 19 14.07 -0.04 1.08
C ARG A 19 14.25 -1.29 1.93
N VAL A 20 15.16 -1.27 2.89
CA VAL A 20 15.15 -2.15 4.05
C VAL A 20 14.21 -1.58 5.10
N VAL A 21 13.44 -2.45 5.75
CA VAL A 21 12.63 -2.15 6.93
C VAL A 21 13.13 -3.03 8.08
N HIS A 22 13.32 -2.44 9.25
CA HIS A 22 13.90 -3.12 10.42
C HIS A 22 12.83 -3.84 11.24
N CYS A 23 12.19 -4.81 10.61
CA CYS A 23 11.32 -5.77 11.27
C CYS A 23 11.38 -7.14 10.56
N ASN A 24 10.95 -8.16 11.30
CA ASN A 24 10.78 -9.50 10.76
C ASN A 24 9.78 -9.52 9.60
N TYR A 25 10.06 -10.40 8.64
CA TYR A 25 9.22 -10.62 7.47
C TYR A 25 7.74 -10.84 7.78
N LEU A 26 7.40 -11.57 8.84
CA LEU A 26 6.01 -11.85 9.20
C LEU A 26 5.26 -10.59 9.63
N GLN A 27 5.92 -9.62 10.28
CA GLN A 27 5.29 -8.34 10.64
C GLN A 27 4.86 -7.56 9.37
N MET A 28 5.66 -7.63 8.31
CA MET A 28 5.32 -7.01 7.02
C MET A 28 4.18 -7.74 6.30
N VAL A 29 4.14 -9.07 6.40
CA VAL A 29 3.07 -9.90 5.84
C VAL A 29 1.74 -9.65 6.56
N GLU A 30 1.76 -9.63 7.90
CA GLU A 30 0.59 -9.33 8.74
C GLU A 30 0.00 -7.96 8.38
N ASN A 31 0.84 -6.92 8.27
CA ASN A 31 0.39 -5.60 7.82
C ASN A 31 -0.17 -5.61 6.38
N SER A 32 0.36 -6.45 5.48
CA SER A 32 -0.14 -6.54 4.10
C SER A 32 -1.54 -7.12 3.99
N VAL A 33 -1.90 -8.02 4.91
CA VAL A 33 -3.21 -8.71 4.96
C VAL A 33 -4.22 -7.93 5.80
N ASP A 34 -3.76 -7.17 6.80
CA ASP A 34 -4.66 -6.33 7.59
C ASP A 34 -5.19 -5.16 6.77
N GLN A 35 -6.39 -5.21 6.21
CA GLN A 35 -6.96 -4.02 5.56
C GLN A 35 -7.57 -3.01 6.56
N HIS A 36 -7.70 -3.36 7.84
CA HIS A 36 -8.27 -2.43 8.82
C HIS A 36 -7.32 -1.26 9.12
N HIS A 37 -5.99 -1.45 9.02
CA HIS A 37 -5.05 -0.33 9.23
C HIS A 37 -5.31 0.84 8.28
N PHE A 38 -5.87 0.62 7.08
CA PHE A 38 -6.25 1.70 6.17
C PHE A 38 -7.22 2.72 6.77
N LYS A 39 -8.08 2.31 7.70
CA LYS A 39 -9.04 3.21 8.38
C LYS A 39 -8.44 3.96 9.56
N TRP A 40 -7.40 3.42 10.17
CA TRP A 40 -6.85 3.92 11.43
C TRP A 40 -5.48 4.57 11.23
N LEU A 41 -4.54 3.84 10.65
CA LEU A 41 -3.15 4.25 10.46
C LEU A 41 -3.01 5.36 9.41
N HIS A 42 -3.72 5.23 8.29
CA HIS A 42 -3.65 6.19 7.19
C HIS A 42 -4.68 7.33 7.28
N ARG A 43 -5.35 7.46 8.43
CA ARG A 43 -6.38 8.48 8.61
C ARG A 43 -5.76 9.88 8.69
N THR A 44 -6.36 10.82 7.97
CA THR A 44 -6.03 12.25 7.99
C THR A 44 -7.33 13.05 8.20
N PRO A 45 -7.26 14.36 8.49
CA PRO A 45 -8.45 15.22 8.52
C PRO A 45 -9.26 15.22 7.22
N LYS A 46 -8.66 14.83 6.08
CA LYS A 46 -9.31 14.76 4.76
C LYS A 46 -9.85 13.37 4.41
N THR A 47 -9.63 12.36 5.25
CA THR A 47 -10.09 10.99 4.98
C THR A 47 -11.62 10.96 4.92
N ARG A 48 -12.14 10.55 3.76
CA ARG A 48 -13.59 10.43 3.50
C ARG A 48 -14.21 9.35 4.39
N GLN A 49 -15.48 9.55 4.74
CA GLN A 49 -16.31 8.55 5.39
C GLN A 49 -17.37 8.08 4.40
N TRP A 50 -17.61 6.78 4.33
CA TRP A 50 -18.64 6.21 3.46
C TRP A 50 -19.73 5.51 4.27
N LYS A 51 -20.86 5.25 3.60
CA LYS A 51 -21.93 4.43 4.15
C LYS A 51 -21.75 2.99 3.74
N ASP A 52 -22.35 2.07 4.51
CA ASP A 52 -22.41 0.64 4.23
C ASP A 52 -21.03 0.01 3.96
N GLU A 53 -20.03 0.49 4.70
CA GLU A 53 -18.67 0.00 4.58
C GLU A 53 -18.57 -1.45 5.07
N LYS A 54 -18.05 -2.33 4.22
CA LYS A 54 -17.79 -3.72 4.58
C LYS A 54 -16.40 -4.12 4.13
N LEU A 55 -15.65 -4.72 5.04
CA LEU A 55 -14.36 -5.34 4.75
C LEU A 55 -14.51 -6.84 4.94
N THR A 56 -14.04 -7.62 3.98
CA THR A 56 -14.04 -9.08 4.03
C THR A 56 -12.71 -9.63 3.51
N SER A 57 -12.24 -10.69 4.14
CA SER A 57 -11.03 -11.42 3.75
C SER A 57 -11.39 -12.86 3.40
N GLU A 58 -10.80 -13.37 2.33
CA GLU A 58 -11.02 -14.73 1.85
C GLU A 58 -9.70 -15.40 1.53
N VAL A 59 -9.49 -16.59 2.07
CA VAL A 59 -8.34 -17.44 1.72
C VAL A 59 -8.59 -18.09 0.37
N THR A 60 -7.59 -18.05 -0.49
CA THR A 60 -7.57 -18.62 -1.85
C THR A 60 -6.39 -19.56 -2.00
N ASP A 61 -6.35 -20.32 -3.10
CA ASP A 61 -5.26 -21.26 -3.40
C ASP A 61 -3.87 -20.60 -3.44
N PHE A 62 -3.81 -19.28 -3.71
CA PHE A 62 -2.57 -18.54 -3.94
C PHE A 62 -2.32 -17.41 -2.93
N GLY A 63 -3.14 -17.30 -1.88
CA GLY A 63 -3.00 -16.26 -0.85
C GLY A 63 -4.34 -15.74 -0.35
N ILE A 64 -4.44 -14.45 -0.04
CA ILE A 64 -5.62 -13.84 0.57
C ILE A 64 -6.16 -12.73 -0.34
N ARG A 65 -7.47 -12.76 -0.56
CA ARG A 65 -8.21 -11.70 -1.25
C ARG A 65 -8.99 -10.91 -0.22
N ASP A 66 -8.63 -9.64 -0.07
CA ASP A 66 -9.42 -8.70 0.69
C ASP A 66 -10.31 -7.86 -0.21
N THR A 67 -11.52 -7.60 0.25
CA THR A 67 -12.52 -6.82 -0.45
C THR A 67 -13.07 -5.75 0.47
N PHE A 68 -12.90 -4.49 0.08
CA PHE A 68 -13.51 -3.35 0.74
C PHE A 68 -14.63 -2.77 -0.11
N THR A 69 -15.88 -2.87 0.35
CA THR A 69 -17.04 -2.27 -0.29
C THR A 69 -17.53 -1.04 0.45
N ARG A 70 -18.08 -0.08 -0.29
CA ARG A 70 -18.61 1.18 0.24
C ARG A 70 -19.70 1.75 -0.66
N ARG A 71 -20.62 2.52 -0.11
CA ARG A 71 -21.65 3.26 -0.87
C ARG A 71 -21.30 4.75 -0.98
N VAL A 72 -21.42 5.29 -2.19
CA VAL A 72 -21.26 6.72 -2.51
C VAL A 72 -22.49 7.16 -3.28
N GLY A 73 -23.32 8.02 -2.68
CA GLY A 73 -24.65 8.32 -3.22
C GLY A 73 -25.48 7.04 -3.33
N ASP A 74 -25.92 6.74 -4.55
CA ASP A 74 -26.68 5.52 -4.86
C ASP A 74 -25.84 4.37 -5.42
N GLU A 75 -24.55 4.60 -5.63
CA GLU A 75 -23.65 3.62 -6.24
C GLU A 75 -22.82 2.87 -5.19
N SER A 76 -22.46 1.64 -5.52
CA SER A 76 -21.59 0.79 -4.69
C SER A 76 -20.24 0.60 -5.36
N TYR A 77 -19.19 0.81 -4.58
CA TYR A 77 -17.81 0.71 -5.01
C TYR A 77 -17.12 -0.42 -4.26
N LYS A 78 -16.18 -1.07 -4.95
CA LYS A 78 -15.38 -2.16 -4.41
C LYS A 78 -13.90 -1.96 -4.73
N THR A 79 -13.06 -2.10 -3.72
CA THR A 79 -11.60 -2.18 -3.86
C THR A 79 -11.15 -3.59 -3.50
N ILE A 80 -10.23 -4.13 -4.29
CA ILE A 80 -9.64 -5.46 -4.05
C ILE A 80 -8.17 -5.27 -3.71
N SER A 81 -7.74 -5.87 -2.61
CA SER A 81 -6.33 -6.07 -2.26
C SER A 81 -6.04 -7.56 -2.34
N LEU A 82 -4.90 -7.90 -2.91
CA LEU A 82 -4.44 -9.28 -3.07
C LEU A 82 -3.13 -9.43 -2.31
N PHE A 83 -3.12 -10.28 -1.30
CA PHE A 83 -1.89 -10.85 -0.80
C PHE A 83 -1.65 -12.18 -1.53
N LEU A 84 -0.49 -12.31 -2.13
CA LEU A 84 -0.10 -13.43 -2.97
C LEU A 84 1.09 -14.11 -2.31
N MET A 85 0.90 -15.36 -1.92
CA MET A 85 1.91 -16.11 -1.22
C MET A 85 3.15 -16.32 -2.11
N PRO A 86 4.37 -16.30 -1.53
CA PRO A 86 4.62 -16.05 -0.11
C PRO A 86 4.60 -14.56 0.24
N ASN A 87 4.94 -13.65 -0.68
CA ASN A 87 5.52 -12.37 -0.30
C ASN A 87 5.06 -11.14 -1.09
N MET A 88 4.02 -11.30 -1.91
CA MET A 88 3.54 -10.25 -2.81
C MET A 88 2.27 -9.59 -2.29
N ASN A 89 2.12 -8.29 -2.51
CA ASN A 89 0.84 -7.58 -2.30
C ASN A 89 0.54 -6.70 -3.50
N LYS A 90 -0.67 -6.78 -4.04
CA LYS A 90 -1.22 -5.87 -5.03
C LYS A 90 -2.40 -5.13 -4.43
N VAL A 91 -2.39 -3.81 -4.47
CA VAL A 91 -3.50 -2.96 -4.00
C VAL A 91 -3.61 -1.71 -4.86
N GLY A 92 -4.77 -1.07 -4.84
CA GLY A 92 -5.04 0.19 -5.54
C GLY A 92 -6.18 0.09 -6.51
N TYR A 93 -6.47 1.20 -7.19
CA TYR A 93 -7.54 1.32 -8.18
C TYR A 93 -7.31 2.58 -9.03
N HIS A 94 -7.99 2.65 -10.18
CA HIS A 94 -7.84 3.72 -11.17
C HIS A 94 -8.95 4.77 -11.05
N LEU A 95 -9.18 5.30 -9.85
CA LEU A 95 -10.09 6.43 -9.63
C LEU A 95 -9.28 7.71 -9.48
N THR A 96 -9.73 8.80 -10.08
CA THR A 96 -9.09 10.11 -9.86
C THR A 96 -9.15 10.49 -8.39
N GLU A 97 -8.19 11.31 -7.95
CA GLU A 97 -8.05 11.74 -6.53
C GLU A 97 -9.33 12.41 -5.98
N ASP A 98 -9.97 13.22 -6.82
CA ASP A 98 -11.21 13.93 -6.52
C ASP A 98 -12.46 13.03 -6.52
N HIS A 99 -12.37 11.82 -7.07
CA HIS A 99 -13.51 10.91 -7.14
C HIS A 99 -14.02 10.58 -5.72
N PRO A 100 -15.32 10.72 -5.41
CA PRO A 100 -15.85 10.59 -4.05
C PRO A 100 -15.67 9.18 -3.44
N ALA A 101 -15.51 8.17 -4.29
CA ALA A 101 -15.14 6.82 -3.86
C ALA A 101 -13.63 6.62 -3.67
N ALA A 102 -12.74 7.50 -4.15
CA ALA A 102 -11.31 7.31 -3.98
C ALA A 102 -10.93 7.36 -2.48
N PHE A 103 -10.12 6.39 -2.09
CA PHE A 103 -9.53 6.26 -0.78
C PHE A 103 -8.39 7.27 -0.64
N ALA A 104 -8.75 8.48 -0.19
CA ALA A 104 -7.85 9.62 -0.06
C ALA A 104 -6.64 9.40 0.89
N ALA A 105 -6.63 8.25 1.57
CA ALA A 105 -5.64 7.86 2.54
C ALA A 105 -4.55 6.91 1.98
N THR A 106 -4.80 6.18 0.88
CA THR A 106 -4.02 4.94 0.62
C THR A 106 -3.48 4.83 -0.78
N HIS A 107 -4.29 5.04 -1.82
CA HIS A 107 -3.88 4.89 -3.23
C HIS A 107 -4.81 5.72 -4.12
N GLU A 108 -4.63 7.04 -4.15
CA GLU A 108 -5.39 7.89 -5.07
C GLU A 108 -4.92 7.57 -6.50
N GLY A 109 -5.75 6.87 -7.28
CA GLY A 109 -5.62 6.67 -8.73
C GLY A 109 -4.38 5.96 -9.28
N TYR A 110 -3.67 5.19 -8.47
CA TYR A 110 -2.61 4.28 -8.93
C TYR A 110 -2.69 2.92 -8.23
N GLU A 111 -2.04 1.93 -8.83
CA GLU A 111 -1.84 0.60 -8.26
C GLU A 111 -0.44 0.47 -7.69
N ALA A 112 -0.30 -0.31 -6.63
CA ALA A 112 0.97 -0.68 -6.03
C ALA A 112 1.12 -2.21 -6.05
N LEU A 113 2.23 -2.69 -6.60
CA LEU A 113 2.66 -4.06 -6.51
C LEU A 113 3.95 -4.11 -5.69
N ARG A 114 3.95 -4.94 -4.65
CA ARG A 114 5.01 -4.95 -3.64
C ARG A 114 5.55 -6.36 -3.41
N TRP A 115 6.85 -6.46 -3.17
CA TRP A 115 7.53 -7.67 -2.71
C TRP A 115 8.19 -7.41 -1.37
N ARG A 116 8.06 -8.38 -0.46
CA ARG A 116 8.83 -8.43 0.78
C ARG A 116 9.81 -9.57 0.71
N VAL A 117 11.06 -9.35 1.04
CA VAL A 117 12.07 -10.39 0.99
C VAL A 117 12.81 -10.34 2.31
N PRO A 118 12.79 -11.40 3.15
CA PRO A 118 13.58 -11.42 4.37
C PRO A 118 15.05 -11.24 3.99
N ALA A 119 15.71 -10.27 4.61
CA ALA A 119 17.16 -10.12 4.50
C ALA A 119 17.84 -10.93 5.62
N ASP A 120 17.27 -10.86 6.83
CA ASP A 120 17.59 -11.69 7.99
C ASP A 120 16.36 -11.84 8.92
N ASP A 121 16.55 -12.35 10.14
CA ASP A 121 15.46 -12.55 11.11
C ASP A 121 14.81 -11.24 11.61
N THR A 122 15.51 -10.13 11.47
CA THR A 122 15.17 -8.81 12.02
C THR A 122 14.96 -7.72 10.96
N THR A 123 15.31 -7.98 9.70
CA THR A 123 15.20 -7.01 8.61
C THR A 123 14.59 -7.61 7.35
N THR A 124 13.81 -6.78 6.64
CA THR A 124 13.07 -7.17 5.44
C THR A 124 13.25 -6.14 4.33
N MET A 125 13.67 -6.57 3.14
CA MET A 125 13.65 -5.74 1.94
C MET A 125 12.22 -5.58 1.43
N HIS A 126 11.86 -4.36 1.06
CA HIS A 126 10.55 -3.98 0.54
C HIS A 126 10.71 -3.27 -0.81
N PHE A 127 10.34 -3.97 -1.87
CA PHE A 127 10.31 -3.43 -3.24
C PHE A 127 8.89 -3.03 -3.60
N THR A 128 8.71 -1.86 -4.21
CA THR A 128 7.41 -1.39 -4.69
C THR A 128 7.51 -0.89 -6.12
N VAL A 129 6.59 -1.34 -6.96
CA VAL A 129 6.28 -0.74 -8.26
C VAL A 129 4.92 -0.09 -8.17
N TYR A 130 4.86 1.19 -8.51
CA TYR A 130 3.61 1.92 -8.68
C TYR A 130 3.28 2.01 -10.16
N PHE A 131 1.99 1.94 -10.50
CA PHE A 131 1.52 2.12 -11.88
C PHE A 131 0.26 2.99 -11.91
N CYS A 132 0.26 3.98 -12.80
CA CYS A 132 -0.89 4.85 -13.03
C CYS A 132 -1.17 4.90 -14.54
N PRO A 133 -2.39 4.55 -14.99
CA PRO A 133 -2.73 4.62 -16.41
C PRO A 133 -2.84 6.06 -16.89
N LEU A 134 -2.65 6.24 -18.19
CA LEU A 134 -2.92 7.49 -18.87
C LEU A 134 -4.38 7.51 -19.34
N VAL A 135 -5.11 8.57 -18.99
CA VAL A 135 -6.42 8.91 -19.54
C VAL A 135 -6.29 10.25 -20.24
N ASP A 136 -6.63 10.30 -21.53
CA ASP A 136 -6.44 11.47 -22.40
C ASP A 136 -5.01 12.04 -22.35
N GLY A 137 -4.02 11.15 -22.31
CA GLY A 137 -2.60 11.50 -22.26
C GLY A 137 -2.11 12.02 -20.91
N LYS A 138 -2.93 11.96 -19.86
CA LYS A 138 -2.58 12.43 -18.51
C LYS A 138 -2.68 11.31 -17.48
N VAL A 139 -1.77 11.31 -16.51
CA VAL A 139 -1.85 10.39 -15.36
C VAL A 139 -3.12 10.69 -14.55
N THR A 140 -3.81 9.64 -14.12
CA THR A 140 -5.06 9.77 -13.34
C THR A 140 -4.82 10.18 -11.89
N ALA A 141 -3.57 10.18 -11.43
CA ALA A 141 -3.19 10.57 -10.09
C ALA A 141 -1.75 11.03 -9.93
N LYS A 142 -1.48 11.68 -8.81
CA LYS A 142 -0.14 12.00 -8.34
C LYS A 142 0.58 10.73 -7.88
N MET A 143 1.47 10.22 -8.71
CA MET A 143 2.30 9.07 -8.39
C MET A 143 3.36 9.38 -7.32
N PRO A 144 3.77 8.38 -6.53
CA PRO A 144 5.00 8.48 -5.75
C PRO A 144 6.20 8.78 -6.66
N GLU A 145 7.15 9.55 -6.15
CA GLU A 145 8.42 9.84 -6.82
C GLU A 145 9.15 8.54 -7.19
N ASP A 146 9.73 8.51 -8.39
CA ASP A 146 10.57 7.40 -8.82
C ASP A 146 11.94 7.48 -8.14
N ARG A 147 12.30 6.42 -7.44
CA ARG A 147 13.51 6.28 -6.63
C ARG A 147 14.35 5.09 -7.06
N GLN A 148 14.20 4.63 -8.30
CA GLN A 148 14.98 3.50 -8.82
C GLN A 148 16.50 3.72 -8.71
N GLU A 149 16.98 4.96 -8.88
CA GLU A 149 18.40 5.29 -8.84
C GLU A 149 18.96 5.29 -7.40
N GLU A 150 18.10 5.47 -6.38
CA GLU A 150 18.50 5.35 -4.97
C GLU A 150 18.84 3.89 -4.60
N GLY A 151 18.40 2.92 -5.39
CA GLY A 151 18.58 1.51 -5.11
C GLY A 151 17.86 1.06 -3.84
N LEU A 152 18.46 0.11 -3.12
CA LEU A 152 17.93 -0.37 -1.84
C LEU A 152 18.36 0.59 -0.72
N GLY A 153 17.51 1.56 -0.40
CA GLY A 153 17.75 2.46 0.73
C GLY A 153 17.64 1.75 2.07
N ASP A 154 18.30 2.26 3.10
CA ASP A 154 18.19 1.74 4.48
C ASP A 154 17.37 2.71 5.34
N SER A 155 16.30 2.23 5.96
CA SER A 155 15.52 3.06 6.91
C SER A 155 16.26 3.17 8.24
N ILE A 156 15.97 4.22 9.00
CA ILE A 156 16.48 4.35 10.37
C ILE A 156 15.32 4.07 11.32
N PRO A 157 15.39 3.01 12.16
CA PRO A 157 14.36 2.69 13.13
C PRO A 157 14.08 3.87 14.05
N GLY A 158 12.81 4.15 14.31
CA GLY A 158 12.40 5.27 15.18
C GLY A 158 12.55 6.66 14.57
N LYS A 159 13.12 6.81 13.37
CA LYS A 159 13.14 8.07 12.62
C LYS A 159 12.17 8.02 11.47
N TYR A 160 11.04 8.71 11.59
CA TYR A 160 9.99 8.78 10.58
C TYR A 160 9.84 10.20 10.09
N ARG A 161 9.53 10.39 8.80
CA ARG A 161 9.27 11.74 8.28
C ARG A 161 7.93 12.24 8.82
N TRP A 162 7.90 13.50 9.24
CA TRP A 162 6.69 14.20 9.61
C TRP A 162 6.09 14.91 8.38
N ASP A 163 4.77 14.89 8.24
CA ASP A 163 4.05 15.59 7.18
C ASP A 163 3.12 16.64 7.80
N GLU A 164 3.57 17.90 7.73
CA GLU A 164 2.84 19.07 8.26
C GLU A 164 1.48 19.26 7.60
N ALA A 165 1.29 18.85 6.34
CA ALA A 165 0.02 19.00 5.65
C ALA A 165 -1.05 18.04 6.19
N THR A 166 -0.62 16.91 6.76
CA THR A 166 -1.51 15.93 7.40
C THR A 166 -1.50 16.01 8.93
N GLY A 167 -0.50 16.66 9.53
CA GLY A 167 -0.28 16.71 10.98
C GLY A 167 0.07 15.33 11.56
N TRP A 168 0.72 14.48 10.78
CA TRP A 168 0.99 13.09 11.13
C TRP A 168 2.30 12.59 10.48
N ILE A 169 2.67 11.34 10.76
CA ILE A 169 3.77 10.66 10.08
C ILE A 169 3.47 10.64 8.57
N ALA A 170 4.45 10.98 7.74
CA ALA A 170 4.32 10.99 6.30
C ALA A 170 3.89 9.61 5.79
N ARG A 171 2.98 9.58 4.81
CA ARG A 171 2.36 8.33 4.32
C ARG A 171 3.36 7.22 4.02
N GLY A 172 4.49 7.57 3.40
CA GLY A 172 5.54 6.59 3.07
C GLY A 172 6.20 5.92 4.28
N ASP A 173 6.02 6.43 5.50
CA ASP A 173 6.62 5.93 6.74
C ASP A 173 5.60 5.39 7.76
N GLN A 174 4.30 5.53 7.51
CA GLN A 174 3.25 5.12 8.47
C GLN A 174 3.27 3.60 8.74
N ASP A 175 3.23 2.79 7.69
CA ASP A 175 3.31 1.31 7.80
C ASP A 175 4.59 0.89 8.51
N ARG A 176 5.71 1.50 8.11
CA ARG A 176 7.02 1.25 8.71
C ARG A 176 7.02 1.55 10.19
N CYS A 177 6.45 2.68 10.61
CA CYS A 177 6.34 3.02 12.02
C CYS A 177 5.51 2.00 12.80
N ALA A 178 4.41 1.52 12.22
CA ALA A 178 3.57 0.51 12.88
C ALA A 178 4.28 -0.86 12.97
N GLN A 179 5.12 -1.20 11.99
CA GLN A 179 5.87 -2.46 11.95
C GLN A 179 7.10 -2.42 12.87
N GLU A 180 7.94 -1.40 12.76
CA GLU A 180 9.18 -1.24 13.55
C GLU A 180 8.87 -1.01 15.04
N SER A 181 7.72 -0.43 15.40
CA SER A 181 7.35 -0.19 16.80
C SER A 181 6.98 -1.46 17.58
N GLN A 182 6.75 -2.57 16.89
CA GLN A 182 6.54 -3.89 17.51
C GLN A 182 7.86 -4.57 17.93
N GLY A 183 8.99 -3.91 17.67
CA GLY A 183 10.34 -4.46 17.85
C GLY A 183 10.86 -5.20 16.62
N PRO A 184 12.13 -5.64 16.64
CA PRO A 184 12.75 -6.36 15.53
C PRO A 184 12.03 -7.67 15.20
N ILE A 185 11.52 -8.35 16.23
CA ILE A 185 10.68 -9.54 16.14
C ILE A 185 9.54 -9.38 17.14
N LEU A 186 8.30 -9.35 16.65
CA LEU A 186 7.11 -9.36 17.50
C LEU A 186 7.01 -10.67 18.30
N ASP A 187 6.85 -10.55 19.63
CA ASP A 187 6.53 -11.68 20.51
C ASP A 187 5.11 -12.20 20.24
N ARG A 188 4.98 -13.51 20.12
CA ARG A 188 3.74 -14.23 19.77
C ARG A 188 3.39 -15.30 20.81
N THR A 189 4.02 -15.28 21.98
CA THR A 189 3.80 -16.25 23.06
C THR A 189 2.64 -15.89 23.99
#